data_AF-A0A1V4SQ92-F1
#
_entry.id   AF-A0A1V4SQ92-F1
#
_cell.length_a   1.000
_cell.length_b   1.000
_cell.length_c   1.000
_cell.angle_alpha   90.00
_cell.angle_beta   90.00
_cell.angle_gamma   90.00
#
_symmetry.space_group_name_H-M   'P 1'
#
loop_
_entity.id
_entity.type
_entity.pdbx_description
1 polymer ?
#
loop_
_entity_poly.entity_id
_entity_poly.type
_entity_poly.pdbx_seq_one_letter_code
_entity_poly.pdbx_strand_id
1 'polypeptide(L)'
;MCNKRISMLYECFFTDEKGGGLGTIFIGLSFLIIIIFSMLNVVDYSVYTNKRNQISKAMDYAVTAASQQIQPANENIGISNGFSEDSGHITTEQLEIDMDMANRVFVEIFLENVSVPGEDIQGKLLLCTTVAAGDKIRYTMKVKGGQYVYGQVETPADIQYAINAALLNYWTEENKDEVYINGNSKTNMIEKGTYLFAILKNIEISGIFASRAISLSGFAGAKVDRIASNQCSIPVYT
;
A
#
# COMPACT_ATOMS: atom_id res chain seq x y z
N MET A 1 36.09 -28.43 42.19
CA MET A 1 35.06 -28.63 43.22
C MET A 1 33.65 -28.14 42.82
N CYS A 2 33.34 -27.89 41.54
CA CYS A 2 32.04 -27.34 41.11
C CYS A 2 31.03 -28.37 40.56
N ASN A 3 31.48 -29.57 40.13
CA ASN A 3 30.60 -30.54 39.47
C ASN A 3 29.71 -31.38 40.41
N LYS A 4 30.07 -31.53 41.69
CA LYS A 4 29.29 -32.37 42.64
C LYS A 4 27.99 -31.73 43.12
N ARG A 5 27.86 -30.41 43.05
CA ARG A 5 26.64 -29.70 43.50
C ARG A 5 25.54 -29.70 42.44
N ILE A 6 25.89 -29.75 41.16
CA ILE A 6 24.91 -29.82 40.05
C ILE A 6 24.34 -31.25 39.94
N SER A 7 25.15 -32.29 40.12
CA SER A 7 24.65 -33.68 40.10
C SER A 7 23.68 -33.99 41.24
N MET A 8 23.91 -33.40 42.42
CA MET A 8 23.06 -33.61 43.60
C MET A 8 21.70 -32.88 43.49
N LEU A 9 21.64 -31.75 42.77
CA LEU A 9 20.37 -31.07 42.44
C LEU A 9 19.52 -31.88 41.45
N TYR A 10 20.16 -32.58 40.50
CA TYR A 10 19.47 -33.48 39.57
C TYR A 10 18.94 -34.74 40.27
N GLU A 11 19.72 -35.34 41.19
CA GLU A 11 19.26 -36.54 41.91
C GLU A 11 18.12 -36.24 42.89
N CYS A 12 18.15 -35.13 43.64
CA CYS A 12 17.08 -34.79 44.59
C CYS A 12 15.75 -34.41 43.92
N PHE A 13 15.75 -33.91 42.68
CA PHE A 13 14.50 -33.58 41.98
C PHE A 13 13.80 -34.80 41.36
N PHE A 14 14.54 -35.88 41.12
CA PHE A 14 14.04 -37.05 40.37
C PHE A 14 13.92 -38.33 41.20
N THR A 15 14.46 -38.42 42.42
CA THR A 15 14.50 -39.68 43.19
C THR A 15 13.52 -39.78 44.38
N ASP A 16 12.66 -38.77 44.61
CA ASP A 16 11.66 -38.87 45.67
C ASP A 16 10.34 -39.45 45.11
N GLU A 17 9.97 -40.67 45.53
CA GLU A 17 8.78 -41.41 45.04
C GLU A 17 7.44 -40.66 45.27
N LYS A 18 7.45 -39.58 46.05
CA LYS A 18 6.29 -38.70 46.27
C LYS A 18 6.38 -37.33 45.59
N GLY A 19 7.56 -36.93 45.10
CA GLY A 19 7.81 -35.65 44.44
C GLY A 19 7.93 -35.73 42.91
N GLY A 20 8.35 -36.89 42.38
CA GLY A 20 8.55 -37.10 40.94
C GLY A 20 7.28 -36.95 40.10
N GLY A 21 6.15 -37.49 40.57
CA GLY A 21 4.88 -37.44 39.84
C GLY A 21 4.30 -36.02 39.69
N LEU A 22 4.33 -35.23 40.76
CA LEU A 22 3.91 -33.82 40.71
C LEU A 22 4.85 -32.99 39.82
N GLY A 23 6.17 -33.22 39.90
CA GLY A 23 7.15 -32.57 39.02
C GLY A 23 6.92 -32.88 37.54
N THR A 24 6.66 -34.13 37.19
CA THR A 24 6.32 -34.52 35.81
C THR A 24 5.03 -33.85 35.32
N ILE A 25 4.01 -33.72 36.17
CA ILE A 25 2.76 -33.02 35.84
C ILE A 25 3.02 -31.53 35.58
N PHE A 26 3.81 -30.84 36.42
CA PHE A 26 4.13 -29.43 36.21
C PHE A 26 4.95 -29.18 34.94
N ILE A 27 5.91 -30.05 34.64
CA ILE A 27 6.70 -29.97 33.40
C ILE A 27 5.80 -30.21 32.19
N GLY A 28 4.96 -31.26 32.23
CA GLY A 28 4.00 -31.55 31.16
C GLY A 28 3.01 -30.41 30.93
N LEU A 29 2.48 -29.82 32.00
CA LEU A 29 1.59 -28.66 31.93
C LEU A 29 2.29 -27.43 31.36
N SER A 30 3.54 -27.19 31.75
CA SER A 30 4.34 -26.07 31.22
C SER A 30 4.57 -26.22 29.72
N PHE A 31 4.91 -27.42 29.24
CA PHE A 31 5.02 -27.68 27.80
C PHE A 31 3.70 -27.49 27.07
N LEU A 32 2.59 -27.98 27.63
CA LEU A 32 1.27 -27.82 27.04
C LEU A 32 0.87 -26.33 26.93
N ILE A 33 1.13 -25.54 27.96
CA ILE A 33 0.91 -24.09 27.96
C ILE A 33 1.75 -23.42 26.87
N ILE A 34 3.04 -23.74 26.76
CA ILE A 34 3.93 -23.18 25.72
C ILE A 34 3.41 -23.50 24.31
N ILE A 35 2.94 -24.74 24.09
CA ILE A 35 2.38 -25.15 22.79
C ILE A 35 1.12 -24.34 22.48
N ILE A 36 0.22 -24.17 23.44
CA ILE A 36 -1.00 -23.36 23.25
C ILE A 36 -0.65 -21.91 22.90
N PHE A 37 0.24 -21.27 23.67
CA PHE A 37 0.67 -19.90 23.38
C PHE A 37 1.34 -19.78 22.00
N SER A 38 2.14 -20.77 21.61
CA SER A 38 2.76 -20.81 20.29
C SER A 38 1.70 -20.88 19.18
N MET A 39 0.69 -21.75 19.33
CA MET A 39 -0.42 -21.84 18.37
C MET A 39 -1.22 -20.53 18.30
N LEU A 40 -1.53 -19.90 19.44
CA LEU A 40 -2.25 -18.62 19.47
C LEU A 40 -1.49 -17.53 18.70
N ASN A 41 -0.16 -17.46 18.84
CA ASN A 41 0.67 -16.53 18.08
C ASN A 41 0.66 -16.83 16.57
N VAL A 42 0.69 -18.10 16.18
CA VAL A 42 0.59 -18.50 14.76
C VAL A 42 -0.76 -18.11 14.17
N VAL A 43 -1.84 -18.32 14.92
CA VAL A 43 -3.19 -17.93 14.49
C VAL A 43 -3.31 -16.40 14.37
N ASP A 44 -2.82 -15.65 15.35
CA ASP A 44 -2.78 -14.18 15.29
C ASP A 44 -2.02 -13.68 14.04
N TYR A 45 -0.85 -14.26 13.78
CA TYR A 45 -0.03 -13.90 12.64
C TYR A 45 -0.68 -14.29 11.30
N SER A 46 -1.39 -15.43 11.25
CA SER A 46 -2.14 -15.86 10.07
C SER A 46 -3.27 -14.89 9.74
N VAL A 47 -4.05 -14.46 10.74
CA VAL A 47 -5.11 -13.45 10.58
C VAL A 47 -4.54 -12.12 10.11
N TYR A 48 -3.46 -11.66 10.73
CA TYR A 48 -2.75 -10.46 10.32
C TYR A 48 -2.30 -10.53 8.85
N THR A 49 -1.68 -11.64 8.45
CA THR A 49 -1.18 -11.83 7.09
C THR A 49 -2.31 -11.83 6.06
N ASN A 50 -3.44 -12.46 6.36
CA ASN A 50 -4.62 -12.47 5.49
C ASN A 50 -5.17 -11.06 5.30
N LYS A 51 -5.38 -10.30 6.39
CA LYS A 51 -5.85 -8.91 6.33
C LYS A 51 -4.87 -8.01 5.57
N ARG A 52 -3.57 -8.12 5.83
CA ARG A 52 -2.53 -7.40 5.08
C ARG A 52 -2.63 -7.66 3.57
N ASN A 53 -2.85 -8.90 3.17
CA ASN A 53 -2.98 -9.26 1.75
C ASN A 53 -4.25 -8.65 1.12
N GLN A 54 -5.37 -8.64 1.84
CA GLN A 54 -6.60 -7.99 1.38
C GLN A 54 -6.38 -6.49 1.17
N ILE A 55 -5.75 -5.82 2.14
CA ILE A 55 -5.44 -4.38 2.06
C ILE A 55 -4.49 -4.10 0.89
N SER A 56 -3.46 -4.93 0.69
CA SER A 56 -2.55 -4.80 -0.45
C SER A 56 -3.29 -4.89 -1.79
N LYS A 57 -4.24 -5.83 -1.93
CA LYS A 57 -5.04 -5.95 -3.15
C LYS A 57 -5.99 -4.77 -3.34
N ALA A 58 -6.62 -4.31 -2.26
CA ALA A 58 -7.47 -3.14 -2.30
C ALA A 58 -6.70 -1.88 -2.71
N MET A 59 -5.46 -1.74 -2.26
CA MET A 59 -4.53 -0.69 -2.71
C MET A 59 -4.34 -0.77 -4.23
N ASP A 60 -4.00 -1.94 -4.78
CA ASP A 60 -3.80 -2.11 -6.22
C ASP A 60 -5.06 -1.76 -7.03
N TYR A 61 -6.25 -2.19 -6.57
CA TYR A 61 -7.52 -1.86 -7.22
C TYR A 61 -7.83 -0.36 -7.15
N ALA A 62 -7.65 0.26 -5.99
CA ALA A 62 -7.89 1.68 -5.78
C ALA A 62 -6.95 2.55 -6.63
N VAL A 63 -5.66 2.24 -6.67
CA VAL A 63 -4.69 2.95 -7.51
C VAL A 63 -5.01 2.81 -8.98
N THR A 64 -5.36 1.59 -9.43
CA THR A 64 -5.71 1.34 -10.83
C THR A 64 -6.99 2.08 -11.23
N ALA A 65 -8.01 2.12 -10.38
CA ALA A 65 -9.26 2.85 -10.66
C ALA A 65 -9.04 4.38 -10.67
N ALA A 66 -8.24 4.87 -9.71
CA ALA A 66 -7.92 6.29 -9.58
C ALA A 66 -7.04 6.80 -10.73
N SER A 67 -6.12 5.98 -11.27
CA SER A 67 -5.27 6.38 -12.39
C SER A 67 -6.03 6.59 -13.69
N GLN A 68 -7.26 6.10 -13.79
CA GLN A 68 -8.13 6.29 -14.96
C GLN A 68 -9.02 7.53 -14.88
N GLN A 69 -8.97 8.29 -13.78
CA GLN A 69 -9.73 9.54 -13.64
C GLN A 69 -9.02 10.67 -14.38
N ILE A 70 -8.92 10.53 -15.70
CA ILE A 70 -8.28 11.51 -16.57
C ILE A 70 -9.17 12.75 -16.67
N GLN A 71 -8.60 13.91 -16.37
CA GLN A 71 -9.21 15.19 -16.65
C GLN A 71 -9.25 15.38 -18.18
N PRO A 72 -10.43 15.55 -18.79
CA PRO A 72 -10.50 15.88 -20.20
C PRO A 72 -9.88 17.27 -20.39
N ALA A 73 -8.65 17.29 -20.89
CA ALA A 73 -7.99 18.51 -21.30
C ALA A 73 -8.77 19.05 -22.51
N ASN A 74 -9.73 19.94 -22.22
CA ASN A 74 -10.66 20.58 -23.14
C ASN A 74 -11.88 19.74 -23.53
N GLU A 75 -13.05 20.09 -22.99
CA GLU A 75 -14.37 19.67 -23.47
C GLU A 75 -14.63 19.96 -24.96
N ASN A 76 -13.73 20.68 -25.65
CA ASN A 76 -13.82 21.01 -27.08
C ASN A 76 -12.84 20.26 -27.98
N ILE A 77 -12.03 19.36 -27.44
CA ILE A 77 -11.18 18.50 -28.26
C ILE A 77 -11.79 17.11 -28.25
N GLY A 78 -12.67 16.87 -29.22
CA GLY A 78 -13.08 15.51 -29.54
C GLY A 78 -11.86 14.62 -29.63
N ILE A 79 -12.00 13.36 -29.22
CA ILE A 79 -10.96 12.31 -29.23
C ILE A 79 -10.26 12.20 -30.62
N SER A 80 -10.84 12.83 -31.67
CA SER A 80 -10.26 13.03 -32.99
C SER A 80 -8.95 13.81 -33.04
N ASN A 81 -8.66 14.76 -32.14
CA ASN A 81 -7.44 15.60 -32.30
C ASN A 81 -6.24 15.10 -31.45
N GLY A 82 -6.44 14.09 -30.61
CA GLY A 82 -5.36 13.36 -29.95
C GLY A 82 -4.80 12.22 -30.81
N PHE A 83 -5.31 12.05 -32.03
CA PHE A 83 -4.79 11.08 -32.98
C PHE A 83 -3.62 11.70 -33.76
N SER A 84 -2.45 11.05 -33.67
CA SER A 84 -1.44 11.25 -34.71
C SER A 84 -1.95 10.53 -35.97
N GLU A 85 -2.21 11.30 -37.05
CA GLU A 85 -2.60 10.76 -38.36
C GLU A 85 -1.56 9.78 -38.92
N ASP A 86 -0.30 9.89 -38.46
CA ASP A 86 0.81 9.03 -38.88
C ASP A 86 0.91 7.71 -38.10
N SER A 87 0.47 7.65 -36.83
CA SER A 87 0.69 6.48 -35.96
C SER A 87 -0.59 5.75 -35.52
N GLY A 88 -1.76 6.36 -35.66
CA GLY A 88 -3.04 5.77 -35.23
C GLY A 88 -3.17 5.55 -33.72
N HIS A 89 -2.24 6.07 -32.92
CA HIS A 89 -2.23 6.01 -31.46
C HIS A 89 -2.69 7.35 -30.85
N ILE A 90 -3.47 7.26 -29.77
CA ILE A 90 -3.86 8.43 -28.97
C ILE A 90 -2.63 8.92 -28.20
N THR A 91 -2.26 10.18 -28.37
CA THR A 91 -1.20 10.81 -27.57
C THR A 91 -1.68 11.01 -26.14
N THR A 92 -1.16 10.20 -25.21
CA THR A 92 -1.37 10.39 -23.76
C THR A 92 -0.53 11.54 -23.17
N GLU A 93 0.22 12.24 -24.03
CA GLU A 93 1.30 13.17 -23.66
C GLU A 93 0.85 14.46 -22.95
N GLN A 94 -0.46 14.65 -22.72
CA GLN A 94 -1.01 15.85 -22.07
C GLN A 94 -2.24 15.56 -21.20
N LEU A 95 -2.52 14.28 -20.92
CA LEU A 95 -3.68 13.89 -20.13
C LEU A 95 -3.34 13.99 -18.65
N GLU A 96 -3.89 14.99 -17.96
CA GLU A 96 -3.70 15.13 -16.52
C GLU A 96 -4.76 14.30 -15.79
N ILE A 97 -4.42 13.69 -14.66
CA ILE A 97 -5.40 13.00 -13.81
C ILE A 97 -6.07 14.05 -12.93
N ASP A 98 -7.41 14.04 -12.89
CA ASP A 98 -8.19 14.84 -11.95
C ASP A 98 -7.93 14.32 -10.53
N MET A 99 -7.12 15.05 -9.77
CA MET A 99 -6.69 14.67 -8.43
C MET A 99 -7.82 14.61 -7.40
N ASP A 100 -8.88 15.41 -7.58
CA ASP A 100 -10.02 15.40 -6.67
C ASP A 100 -10.90 14.17 -6.92
N MET A 101 -11.16 13.86 -8.19
CA MET A 101 -11.89 12.65 -8.58
C MET A 101 -11.09 11.39 -8.28
N ALA A 102 -9.79 11.37 -8.63
CA ALA A 102 -8.89 10.27 -8.32
C ALA A 102 -8.82 9.99 -6.81
N ASN A 103 -8.74 11.03 -5.98
CA ASN A 103 -8.77 10.87 -4.52
C ASN A 103 -10.10 10.27 -4.02
N ARG A 104 -11.23 10.71 -4.57
CA ARG A 104 -12.55 10.18 -4.20
C ARG A 104 -12.68 8.72 -4.58
N VAL A 105 -12.41 8.38 -5.84
CA VAL A 105 -12.47 7.01 -6.37
C VAL A 105 -11.50 6.10 -5.64
N PHE A 106 -10.28 6.57 -5.35
CA PHE A 106 -9.32 5.82 -4.56
C PHE A 106 -9.91 5.43 -3.20
N VAL A 107 -10.41 6.40 -2.43
CA VAL A 107 -10.94 6.17 -1.08
C VAL A 107 -12.17 5.27 -1.12
N GLU A 108 -13.08 5.49 -2.07
CA GLU A 108 -14.28 4.68 -2.28
C GLU A 108 -13.93 3.22 -2.55
N ILE A 109 -13.16 2.95 -3.60
CA ILE A 109 -12.76 1.59 -3.96
C ILE A 109 -11.93 0.93 -2.86
N PHE A 110 -11.05 1.68 -2.19
CA PHE A 110 -10.27 1.13 -1.08
C PHE A 110 -11.17 0.69 0.08
N LEU A 111 -12.11 1.53 0.51
CA LEU A 111 -13.02 1.23 1.62
C LEU A 111 -14.04 0.13 1.27
N GLU A 112 -14.49 0.04 0.02
CA GLU A 112 -15.34 -1.07 -0.44
C GLU A 112 -14.63 -2.43 -0.36
N ASN A 113 -13.32 -2.44 -0.58
CA ASN A 113 -12.51 -3.67 -0.62
C ASN A 113 -11.83 -4.00 0.71
N VAL A 114 -11.94 -3.12 1.72
CA VAL A 114 -11.34 -3.35 3.04
C VAL A 114 -12.34 -3.07 4.17
N SER A 115 -12.50 -4.06 5.04
CA SER A 115 -13.26 -3.90 6.28
C SER A 115 -12.44 -3.24 7.40
N VAL A 116 -11.94 -2.01 7.19
CA VAL A 116 -11.38 -1.17 8.29
C VAL A 116 -12.38 -0.06 8.64
N PRO A 117 -13.34 -0.31 9.53
CA PRO A 117 -14.28 0.73 9.95
C PRO A 117 -13.55 1.81 10.77
N GLY A 118 -13.72 3.08 10.37
CA GLY A 118 -13.34 4.25 11.17
C GLY A 118 -11.89 4.73 11.03
N GLU A 119 -11.08 4.15 10.13
CA GLU A 119 -9.77 4.75 9.82
C GLU A 119 -9.90 6.00 8.96
N ASP A 120 -9.21 7.07 9.35
CA ASP A 120 -9.02 8.25 8.51
C ASP A 120 -8.01 7.95 7.39
N ILE A 121 -8.50 7.34 6.31
CA ILE A 121 -7.71 7.06 5.11
C ILE A 121 -7.25 8.37 4.46
N GLN A 122 -8.07 9.42 4.49
CA GLN A 122 -7.73 10.69 3.84
C GLN A 122 -6.56 11.39 4.52
N GLY A 123 -6.50 11.36 5.85
CA GLY A 123 -5.38 11.89 6.64
C GLY A 123 -4.09 11.08 6.54
N LYS A 124 -4.16 9.84 6.02
CA LYS A 124 -3.04 8.91 5.86
C LYS A 124 -2.59 8.74 4.39
N LEU A 125 -3.29 9.37 3.45
CA LEU A 125 -3.06 9.23 2.02
C LEU A 125 -2.22 10.38 1.44
N LEU A 126 -1.25 10.01 0.62
CA LEU A 126 -0.56 10.87 -0.34
C LEU A 126 -0.81 10.31 -1.74
N LEU A 127 -1.32 11.15 -2.62
CA LEU A 127 -1.41 10.86 -4.06
C LEU A 127 -0.42 11.76 -4.80
N CYS A 128 0.29 11.21 -5.76
CA CYS A 128 1.20 11.96 -6.62
C CYS A 128 0.94 11.56 -8.07
N THR A 129 0.56 12.51 -8.91
CA THR A 129 0.49 12.30 -10.35
C THR A 129 1.73 12.84 -11.02
N THR A 130 2.22 12.13 -12.02
CA THR A 130 3.32 12.59 -12.87
C THR A 130 2.88 12.58 -14.32
N VAL A 131 3.27 13.61 -15.06
CA VAL A 131 3.06 13.73 -16.49
C VAL A 131 4.42 13.89 -17.14
N ALA A 132 4.86 12.85 -17.86
CA ALA A 132 6.11 12.85 -18.61
C ALA A 132 5.84 13.27 -20.06
N ALA A 133 6.21 14.51 -20.40
CA ALA A 133 6.09 15.07 -21.74
C ALA A 133 7.43 15.74 -22.14
N GLY A 134 8.16 15.11 -23.08
CA GLY A 134 9.51 15.53 -23.45
C GLY A 134 10.55 15.24 -22.36
N ASP A 135 11.51 16.14 -22.16
CA ASP A 135 12.64 15.95 -21.23
C ASP A 135 12.32 16.29 -19.76
N LYS A 136 11.06 16.57 -19.45
CA LYS A 136 10.64 17.14 -18.18
C LYS A 136 9.41 16.42 -17.65
N ILE A 137 9.42 16.13 -16.34
CA ILE A 137 8.34 15.44 -15.65
C ILE A 137 7.67 16.46 -14.73
N ARG A 138 6.41 16.79 -15.01
CA ARG A 138 5.58 17.60 -14.12
C ARG A 138 4.93 16.68 -13.10
N TYR A 139 4.80 17.14 -11.86
CA TYR A 139 4.10 16.38 -10.83
C TYR A 139 3.13 17.25 -10.03
N THR A 140 2.05 16.60 -9.58
CA THR A 140 1.09 17.18 -8.64
C THR A 140 0.89 16.21 -7.49
N MET A 141 1.19 16.63 -6.27
CA MET A 141 0.93 15.87 -5.06
C MET A 141 -0.28 16.42 -4.33
N LYS A 142 -1.17 15.54 -3.90
CA LYS A 142 -2.25 15.83 -2.96
C LYS A 142 -1.98 15.10 -1.66
N VAL A 143 -1.88 15.85 -0.57
CA VAL A 143 -1.55 15.31 0.76
C VAL A 143 -2.68 15.63 1.73
N LYS A 144 -3.02 14.67 2.60
CA LYS A 144 -4.03 14.81 3.67
C LYS A 144 -5.36 15.38 3.17
N GLY A 145 -5.88 14.85 2.05
CA GLY A 145 -7.20 15.20 1.53
C GLY A 145 -7.38 16.61 0.94
N GLY A 146 -6.39 17.52 1.01
CA GLY A 146 -6.64 18.90 0.56
C GLY A 146 -5.44 19.81 0.26
N GLN A 147 -4.20 19.43 0.58
CA GLN A 147 -3.04 20.26 0.24
C GLN A 147 -2.42 19.81 -1.08
N TYR A 148 -2.20 20.78 -1.97
CA TYR A 148 -1.57 20.56 -3.27
C TYR A 148 -0.13 21.06 -3.29
N VAL A 149 0.77 20.22 -3.80
CA VAL A 149 2.16 20.59 -4.10
C VAL A 149 2.40 20.32 -5.57
N TYR A 150 2.76 21.37 -6.30
CA TYR A 150 3.10 21.28 -7.72
C TYR A 150 4.60 21.41 -7.88
N GLY A 151 5.16 20.69 -8.85
CA GLY A 151 6.55 20.88 -9.20
C GLY A 151 6.91 20.18 -10.49
N GLN A 152 8.20 20.25 -10.78
CA GLN A 152 8.76 19.72 -12.01
C GLN A 152 10.17 19.21 -11.74
N VAL A 153 10.51 18.10 -12.38
CA VAL A 153 11.85 17.52 -12.31
C VAL A 153 12.36 17.15 -13.70
N GLU A 154 13.67 16.97 -13.79
CA GLU A 154 14.35 16.60 -15.03
C GLU A 154 14.46 15.08 -15.15
N THR A 155 14.62 14.35 -14.04
CA THR A 155 14.77 12.89 -14.08
C THR A 155 13.72 12.17 -13.23
N PRO A 156 13.33 10.93 -13.59
CA PRO A 156 12.43 10.11 -12.76
C PRO A 156 12.93 9.90 -11.33
N ALA A 157 14.25 9.85 -11.11
CA ALA A 157 14.83 9.68 -9.77
C ALA A 157 14.50 10.86 -8.85
N ASP A 158 14.38 12.06 -9.40
CA ASP A 158 14.03 13.27 -8.66
C ASP A 158 12.59 13.25 -8.14
N ILE A 159 11.67 12.50 -8.78
CA ILE A 159 10.33 12.27 -8.23
C ILE A 159 10.42 11.51 -6.90
N GLN A 160 11.31 10.52 -6.79
CA GLN A 160 11.51 9.80 -5.53
C GLN A 160 11.92 10.76 -4.40
N TYR A 161 12.88 11.65 -4.68
CA TYR A 161 13.32 12.64 -3.71
C TYR A 161 12.19 13.61 -3.33
N ALA A 162 11.39 14.07 -4.31
CA ALA A 162 10.26 14.95 -4.06
C ALA A 162 9.18 14.30 -3.18
N ILE A 163 8.84 13.03 -3.45
CA ILE A 163 7.88 12.28 -2.65
C ILE A 163 8.40 12.04 -1.23
N ASN A 164 9.64 11.59 -1.08
CA ASN A 164 10.21 11.35 0.27
C ASN A 164 10.36 12.64 1.08
N ALA A 165 10.69 13.76 0.43
CA ALA A 165 10.68 15.07 1.08
C ALA A 165 9.28 15.47 1.54
N ALA A 166 8.25 15.25 0.71
CA ALA A 166 6.86 15.46 1.11
C ALA A 166 6.49 14.57 2.31
N LEU A 167 6.78 13.27 2.25
CA LEU A 167 6.50 12.35 3.36
C LEU A 167 7.15 12.80 4.67
N LEU A 168 8.41 13.24 4.63
CA LEU A 168 9.12 13.74 5.80
C LEU A 168 8.47 15.00 6.37
N ASN A 169 8.03 15.93 5.51
CA ASN A 169 7.37 17.16 5.93
C ASN A 169 5.99 16.92 6.56
N TYR A 170 5.25 15.93 6.05
CA TYR A 170 3.85 15.70 6.45
C TYR A 170 3.68 14.67 7.58
N TRP A 171 4.64 13.76 7.75
CA TRP A 171 4.67 12.73 8.79
C TRP A 171 6.06 12.67 9.45
N THR A 172 6.37 13.70 10.24
CA THR A 172 7.67 13.94 10.89
C THR A 172 8.05 12.96 12.01
N GLU A 173 7.09 12.28 12.62
CA GLU A 173 7.29 11.58 13.90
C GLU A 173 7.40 10.05 13.81
N GLU A 174 7.20 9.46 12.63
CA GLU A 174 7.14 8.01 12.49
C GLU A 174 8.14 7.53 11.44
N ASN A 175 8.79 6.39 11.74
CA ASN A 175 9.78 5.65 10.95
C ASN A 175 9.96 6.18 9.53
N LYS A 176 11.22 6.47 9.16
CA LYS A 176 11.60 6.91 7.81
C LYS A 176 11.30 5.80 6.80
N ASP A 177 10.04 5.68 6.43
CA ASP A 177 9.57 4.84 5.34
C ASP A 177 9.98 5.58 4.06
N GLU A 178 11.16 5.21 3.54
CA GLU A 178 11.59 5.68 2.23
C GLU A 178 10.82 4.91 1.16
N VAL A 179 10.11 5.67 0.32
CA VAL A 179 9.50 5.11 -0.88
C VAL A 179 10.56 5.10 -1.96
N TYR A 180 10.79 3.93 -2.55
CA TYR A 180 11.66 3.76 -3.70
C TYR A 180 10.82 3.75 -4.97
N ILE A 181 11.08 4.70 -5.86
CA ILE A 181 10.46 4.77 -7.18
C ILE A 181 11.58 4.44 -8.15
N ASN A 182 11.37 3.46 -9.02
CA ASN A 182 12.41 3.01 -9.95
C ASN A 182 13.65 2.40 -9.26
N GLY A 183 13.43 1.58 -8.22
CA GLY A 183 14.51 0.88 -7.49
C GLY A 183 15.36 -0.08 -8.36
N ASN A 184 14.95 -0.34 -9.60
CA ASN A 184 15.73 -1.03 -10.61
C ASN A 184 16.03 -0.08 -11.77
N SER A 185 17.28 0.37 -11.87
CA SER A 185 17.76 1.31 -12.89
C SER A 185 17.63 0.83 -14.34
N LYS A 186 17.28 -0.44 -14.56
CA LYS A 186 17.04 -1.02 -15.89
C LYS A 186 15.58 -0.99 -16.33
N THR A 187 14.65 -0.69 -15.43
CA THR A 187 13.21 -0.65 -15.71
C THR A 187 12.69 0.75 -15.42
N ASN A 188 12.97 1.71 -16.30
CA ASN A 188 12.46 3.06 -16.15
C ASN A 188 10.93 3.01 -16.12
N MET A 189 10.34 3.19 -14.94
CA MET A 189 8.87 3.13 -14.79
C MET A 189 8.17 4.39 -15.32
N ILE A 190 8.91 5.49 -15.49
CA ILE A 190 8.41 6.76 -16.01
C ILE A 190 9.16 7.05 -17.32
N GLU A 191 8.61 6.57 -18.43
CA GLU A 191 9.18 6.81 -19.77
C GLU A 191 8.35 7.84 -20.53
N LYS A 192 7.02 7.67 -20.55
CA LYS A 192 6.11 8.55 -21.30
C LYS A 192 4.67 8.41 -20.83
N GLY A 193 3.96 9.53 -20.70
CA GLY A 193 2.54 9.57 -20.32
C GLY A 193 2.32 9.91 -18.85
N THR A 194 1.15 9.53 -18.34
CA THR A 194 0.67 9.96 -17.02
C THR A 194 0.59 8.79 -16.06
N TYR A 195 1.11 9.00 -14.86
CA TYR A 195 1.15 7.99 -13.81
C TYR A 195 0.56 8.52 -12.52
N LEU A 196 0.01 7.62 -11.71
CA LEU A 196 -0.46 7.87 -10.35
C LEU A 196 0.32 6.98 -9.38
N PHE A 197 0.91 7.62 -8.39
CA PHE A 197 1.49 7.00 -7.21
C PHE A 197 0.56 7.28 -6.03
N ALA A 198 0.25 6.24 -5.26
CA ALA A 198 -0.47 6.39 -4.01
C ALA A 198 0.34 5.80 -2.87
N ILE A 199 0.34 6.48 -1.73
CA ILE A 199 1.04 6.07 -0.52
C ILE A 199 0.07 6.21 0.64
N LEU A 200 -0.16 5.10 1.34
CA LEU A 200 -0.93 5.04 2.58
C LEU A 200 0.02 4.76 3.72
N LYS A 201 0.12 5.70 4.67
CA LYS A 201 1.01 5.57 5.82
C LYS A 201 0.24 5.09 7.06
N ASN A 202 0.85 4.21 7.84
CA ASN A 202 0.38 3.83 9.18
C ASN A 202 -1.07 3.31 9.25
N ILE A 203 -1.44 2.46 8.30
CA ILE A 203 -2.71 1.72 8.38
C ILE A 203 -2.59 0.66 9.45
N GLU A 204 -3.53 0.68 10.40
CA GLU A 204 -3.56 -0.30 11.48
C GLU A 204 -4.28 -1.58 11.05
N ILE A 205 -3.56 -2.69 11.17
CA ILE A 205 -4.11 -4.02 10.95
C ILE A 205 -4.20 -4.75 12.28
N SER A 206 -5.43 -4.94 12.76
CA SER A 206 -5.68 -5.74 13.95
C SER A 206 -5.68 -7.23 13.64
N GLY A 207 -4.78 -7.97 14.30
CA GLY A 207 -4.86 -9.42 14.46
C GLY A 207 -5.95 -9.81 15.47
N ILE A 208 -5.78 -10.96 16.12
CA ILE A 208 -6.67 -11.39 17.21
C ILE A 208 -6.27 -10.71 18.52
N PHE A 209 -4.96 -10.56 18.76
CA PHE A 209 -4.42 -10.06 20.03
C PHE A 209 -3.55 -8.81 19.88
N ALA A 210 -3.03 -8.53 18.69
CA ALA A 210 -2.13 -7.39 18.45
C ALA A 210 -2.56 -6.58 17.22
N SER A 211 -2.42 -5.25 17.29
CA SER A 211 -2.49 -4.36 16.13
C SER A 211 -1.09 -4.04 15.64
N ARG A 212 -0.92 -3.92 14.32
CA ARG A 212 0.35 -3.54 13.70
C ARG A 212 0.08 -2.49 12.63
N ALA A 213 0.81 -1.39 12.67
CA ALA A 213 0.77 -0.37 11.64
C ALA A 213 1.61 -0.82 10.42
N ILE A 214 1.10 -0.59 9.22
CA ILE A 214 1.82 -0.81 7.96
C ILE A 214 1.72 0.43 7.07
N SER A 215 2.75 0.63 6.25
CA SER A 215 2.75 1.60 5.16
C SER A 215 2.72 0.85 3.83
N LEU A 216 1.92 1.35 2.89
CA LEU A 216 1.72 0.75 1.57
C LEU A 216 1.98 1.81 0.50
N SER A 217 2.60 1.39 -0.59
CA SER A 217 2.75 2.20 -1.80
C SER A 217 2.23 1.41 -3.00
N GLY A 218 1.59 2.11 -3.92
CA GLY A 218 1.04 1.56 -5.15
C GLY A 218 1.27 2.51 -6.31
N PHE A 219 1.31 1.95 -7.53
CA PHE A 219 1.59 2.68 -8.75
C PHE A 219 0.74 2.15 -9.90
N ALA A 220 0.16 3.05 -10.70
CA ALA A 220 -0.47 2.70 -11.97
C ALA A 220 -0.26 3.80 -13.01
N GLY A 221 -0.07 3.40 -14.26
CA GLY A 221 -0.12 4.30 -15.41
C GLY A 221 -1.56 4.47 -15.90
N ALA A 222 -1.93 5.69 -16.29
CA ALA A 222 -3.17 5.96 -16.98
C ALA A 222 -3.18 5.25 -18.34
N LYS A 223 -4.24 4.50 -18.66
CA LYS A 223 -4.40 3.84 -19.96
C LYS A 223 -5.63 4.39 -20.65
N VAL A 224 -5.44 4.95 -21.83
CA VAL A 224 -6.58 5.34 -22.67
C VAL A 224 -6.98 4.14 -23.52
N ASP A 225 -8.02 3.42 -23.08
CA ASP A 225 -8.64 2.39 -23.90
C ASP A 225 -9.62 3.02 -24.91
N ARG A 226 -9.63 2.51 -26.15
CA ARG A 226 -10.63 2.87 -27.15
C ARG A 226 -12.01 2.44 -26.65
N ILE A 227 -12.91 3.39 -26.38
CA ILE A 227 -14.35 3.10 -26.38
C ILE A 227 -14.71 2.81 -27.84
N ALA A 228 -14.80 1.54 -28.21
CA ALA A 228 -15.43 1.16 -29.46
C ALA A 228 -16.88 1.66 -29.41
N SER A 229 -17.19 2.64 -30.25
CA SER A 229 -18.54 3.15 -30.45
C SER A 229 -19.42 2.01 -30.98
N ASN A 230 -19.99 1.20 -30.09
CA ASN A 230 -21.11 0.27 -30.38
C ASN A 230 -21.72 -0.41 -29.16
N GLN A 231 -21.76 0.22 -27.98
CA GLN A 231 -22.65 -0.20 -26.90
C GLN A 231 -23.37 1.00 -26.29
N CYS A 232 -24.40 1.43 -27.02
CA CYS A 232 -25.49 2.22 -26.47
C CYS A 232 -26.48 1.24 -25.83
N SER A 233 -26.46 1.13 -24.50
CA SER A 233 -27.64 0.86 -23.66
C SER A 233 -27.23 0.80 -22.19
N ILE A 234 -27.53 1.87 -21.47
CA ILE A 234 -27.54 1.92 -20.01
C ILE A 234 -28.75 1.08 -19.55
N PRO A 235 -28.61 0.06 -18.70
CA PRO A 235 -29.75 -0.46 -17.97
C PRO A 235 -30.07 0.53 -16.83
N VAL A 236 -31.16 1.27 -17.01
CA VAL A 236 -31.84 1.98 -15.92
C VAL A 236 -32.47 0.92 -15.04
N TYR A 237 -31.99 0.78 -13.81
CA TYR A 237 -32.73 0.05 -12.77
C TYR A 237 -33.65 1.06 -12.06
N THR A 238 -34.94 0.96 -12.36
CA THR A 238 -36.04 1.36 -11.45
C THR A 238 -36.40 0.21 -10.55
#